data_AF-A0A924R005-F1
#
_entry.id   AF-A0A924R005-F1
#
_cell.length_a   1.000
_cell.length_b   1.000
_cell.length_c   1.000
_cell.angle_alpha   90.00
_cell.angle_beta   90.00
_cell.angle_gamma   90.00
#
_symmetry.space_group_name_H-M   'P 1'
#
loop_
_entity.id
_entity.type
_entity.pdbx_description
1 polymer ?
#
loop_
_entity_poly.entity_id
_entity_poly.type
_entity_poly.pdbx_seq_one_letter_code
_entity_poly.pdbx_strand_id
1 'polypeptide(L)'
;MIVVQDEFPRVVETDPSLEGELQVAWDTTLSKLPILLILIGSDVAMMSRLMEHDRPLFGRVTPTVVPALNPAEVAQALPGRSAMKIFDTYLVTGGYPRLVERCAAARSTSAYVKASLIDPFNDLVISAQLVLDAEFNDAASARQVLTAIGADAVIRPGFHDVSPI
;
A
#
# COMPACT_ATOMS: atom_id res chain seq x y z
N MET A 1 -10.02 -27.54 7.26
CA MET A 1 -9.64 -27.22 5.86
C MET A 1 -9.52 -25.71 5.74
N ILE A 2 -8.52 -25.19 5.04
CA ILE A 2 -8.36 -23.74 4.83
C ILE A 2 -8.55 -23.45 3.35
N VAL A 3 -9.39 -22.47 3.04
CA VAL A 3 -9.63 -21.97 1.68
C VAL A 3 -9.24 -20.50 1.66
N VAL A 4 -8.37 -20.15 0.72
CA VAL A 4 -7.90 -18.77 0.54
C VAL A 4 -8.28 -18.32 -0.85
N GLN A 5 -8.99 -17.21 -0.96
CA GLN A 5 -9.31 -16.56 -2.23
C GLN A 5 -8.65 -15.19 -2.26
N ASP A 6 -7.65 -15.08 -3.13
CA ASP A 6 -6.95 -13.82 -3.36
C ASP A 6 -7.68 -12.96 -4.39
N GLU A 7 -7.55 -11.64 -4.24
CA GLU A 7 -8.20 -10.64 -5.10
C GLU A 7 -9.71 -10.85 -5.26
N PHE A 8 -10.41 -11.22 -4.18
CA PHE A 8 -11.86 -11.44 -4.20
C PHE A 8 -12.66 -10.24 -4.77
N PRO A 9 -12.33 -8.97 -4.43
CA PRO A 9 -12.94 -7.79 -5.06
C PRO A 9 -12.95 -7.85 -6.60
N ARG A 10 -11.82 -8.21 -7.21
CA ARG A 10 -11.67 -8.27 -8.68
C ARG A 10 -12.55 -9.34 -9.31
N VAL A 11 -12.72 -10.47 -8.62
CA VAL A 11 -13.59 -11.56 -9.10
C VAL A 11 -15.05 -11.11 -9.04
N VAL A 12 -15.45 -10.46 -7.96
CA VAL A 12 -16.81 -9.91 -7.79
C VAL A 12 -17.11 -8.79 -8.79
N GLU A 13 -16.13 -7.94 -9.13
CA GLU A 13 -16.27 -6.95 -10.20
C GLU A 13 -16.59 -7.60 -11.55
N THR A 14 -15.99 -8.77 -11.81
CA THR A 14 -16.16 -9.52 -13.06
C THR A 14 -17.47 -10.30 -13.07
N ASP A 15 -17.84 -10.90 -11.94
CA ASP A 15 -19.07 -11.65 -11.74
C ASP A 15 -19.75 -11.27 -10.41
N PRO A 16 -20.70 -10.33 -10.44
CA PRO A 16 -21.42 -9.90 -9.25
C PRO A 16 -22.29 -10.99 -8.61
N SER A 17 -22.62 -12.08 -9.33
CA SER A 17 -23.46 -13.16 -8.79
C SER A 17 -22.72 -14.02 -7.76
N LEU A 18 -21.39 -14.02 -7.81
CA LEU A 18 -20.52 -14.82 -6.96
C LEU A 18 -20.71 -14.53 -5.46
N GLU A 19 -21.00 -13.28 -5.08
CA GLU A 19 -21.29 -12.94 -3.67
C GLU A 19 -22.49 -13.74 -3.14
N GLY A 20 -23.57 -13.80 -3.93
CA GLY A 20 -24.79 -14.52 -3.57
C GLY A 20 -24.60 -16.03 -3.56
N GLU A 21 -23.88 -16.57 -4.55
CA GLU A 21 -23.54 -18.00 -4.60
C GLU A 21 -22.70 -18.42 -3.39
N LEU A 22 -21.69 -17.62 -3.03
CA LEU A 22 -20.85 -17.86 -1.87
C LEU A 22 -21.67 -17.85 -0.58
N GLN A 23 -22.63 -16.92 -0.44
CA GLN A 23 -23.52 -16.89 0.71
C GLN A 23 -24.39 -18.15 0.79
N VAL A 24 -25.00 -18.57 -0.32
CA VAL A 24 -25.82 -19.79 -0.35
C VAL A 24 -24.96 -21.01 0.01
N ALA A 25 -23.75 -21.12 -0.56
CA ALA A 25 -22.81 -22.18 -0.21
C ALA A 25 -22.43 -22.14 1.28
N TRP A 26 -22.23 -20.94 1.84
CA TRP A 26 -21.90 -20.74 3.24
C TRP A 26 -23.01 -21.19 4.18
N ASP A 27 -24.22 -20.70 3.97
CA ASP A 27 -25.37 -20.95 4.83
C ASP A 27 -25.86 -22.40 4.72
N THR A 28 -25.76 -23.02 3.55
CA THR A 28 -26.23 -24.40 3.35
C THR A 28 -25.24 -25.46 3.82
N THR A 29 -23.95 -25.26 3.54
CA THR A 29 -22.95 -26.32 3.59
C THR A 29 -21.70 -25.91 4.37
N LEU A 30 -21.02 -24.84 3.98
CA LEU A 30 -19.68 -24.55 4.47
C LEU A 30 -19.64 -24.20 5.96
N SER A 31 -20.66 -23.50 6.47
CA SER A 31 -20.79 -23.15 7.89
C SER A 31 -20.90 -24.38 8.83
N LYS A 32 -21.30 -25.54 8.30
CA LYS A 32 -21.43 -26.80 9.05
C LYS A 32 -20.14 -27.64 9.05
N LEU A 33 -19.14 -27.20 8.29
CA LEU A 33 -17.87 -27.90 8.13
C LEU A 33 -16.77 -27.17 8.92
N PRO A 34 -15.72 -27.87 9.38
CA PRO A 34 -14.57 -27.27 10.05
C PRO A 34 -13.65 -26.58 9.03
N ILE A 35 -14.13 -25.49 8.43
CA ILE A 35 -13.42 -24.72 7.42
C ILE A 35 -13.11 -23.30 7.89
N LEU A 36 -11.99 -22.78 7.42
CA LEU A 36 -11.62 -21.37 7.53
C LEU A 36 -11.54 -20.80 6.11
N LEU A 37 -12.41 -19.85 5.80
CA LEU A 37 -12.40 -19.10 4.54
C LEU A 37 -11.73 -17.75 4.76
N ILE A 38 -10.69 -17.46 3.98
CA ILE A 38 -9.95 -16.20 4.00
C ILE A 38 -10.13 -15.53 2.64
N LEU A 39 -10.69 -14.32 2.64
CA LEU A 39 -10.86 -13.48 1.46
C LEU A 39 -9.85 -12.33 1.54
N ILE A 40 -9.02 -12.21 0.51
CA ILE A 40 -7.98 -11.16 0.42
C ILE A 40 -8.38 -10.21 -0.71
N GLY A 41 -8.11 -8.92 -0.52
CA GLY A 41 -8.35 -7.88 -1.53
C GLY A 41 -7.57 -6.62 -1.23
N SER A 42 -7.01 -6.01 -2.27
CA SER A 42 -6.25 -4.76 -2.15
C SER A 42 -7.15 -3.52 -2.04
N ASP A 43 -8.39 -3.60 -2.53
CA ASP A 43 -9.36 -2.50 -2.47
C ASP A 43 -10.15 -2.55 -1.16
N VAL A 44 -9.71 -1.76 -0.18
CA VAL A 44 -10.36 -1.65 1.14
C VAL A 44 -11.78 -1.11 1.02
N ALA A 45 -12.07 -0.22 0.07
CA ALA A 45 -13.39 0.35 -0.10
C ALA A 45 -14.37 -0.71 -0.62
N MET A 46 -13.95 -1.48 -1.62
CA MET A 46 -14.75 -2.60 -2.12
C MET A 46 -14.89 -3.71 -1.08
N MET A 47 -13.82 -4.07 -0.37
CA MET A 47 -13.88 -5.02 0.74
C MET A 47 -14.84 -4.56 1.85
N SER A 48 -14.88 -3.25 2.13
CA SER A 48 -15.81 -2.67 3.09
C SER A 48 -17.26 -2.74 2.60
N ARG A 49 -17.49 -2.51 1.30
CA ARG A 49 -18.82 -2.65 0.68
C ARG A 49 -19.38 -4.06 0.80
N LEU A 50 -18.54 -5.09 0.66
CA LEU A 50 -18.96 -6.49 0.85
C LEU A 50 -19.57 -6.77 2.23
N MET A 51 -19.27 -5.93 3.22
CA MET A 51 -19.77 -6.03 4.59
C MET A 51 -20.88 -5.02 4.91
N GLU A 52 -21.51 -4.40 3.92
CA GLU A 52 -22.68 -3.54 4.14
C GLU A 52 -23.92 -4.37 4.50
N HIS A 53 -24.87 -3.77 5.21
CA HIS A 53 -26.04 -4.48 5.77
C HIS A 53 -26.89 -5.21 4.73
N ASP A 54 -26.92 -4.71 3.50
CA ASP A 54 -27.70 -5.27 2.40
C ASP A 54 -26.92 -6.32 1.59
N ARG A 55 -25.71 -6.70 2.05
CA ARG A 55 -24.80 -7.56 1.29
C ARG A 55 -24.73 -9.00 1.82
N PRO A 56 -24.50 -9.98 0.93
CA PRO A 56 -24.47 -11.40 1.25
C PRO A 56 -23.55 -11.81 2.41
N LEU A 57 -22.43 -11.09 2.56
CA LEU A 57 -21.39 -11.38 3.54
C LEU A 57 -21.54 -10.59 4.86
N PHE A 58 -22.60 -9.81 4.99
CA PHE A 58 -22.90 -9.05 6.21
C PHE A 58 -22.99 -9.97 7.43
N GLY A 59 -22.28 -9.59 8.51
CA GLY A 59 -22.25 -10.33 9.77
C GLY A 59 -21.56 -11.71 9.72
N ARG A 60 -21.02 -12.11 8.56
CA ARG A 60 -20.36 -13.41 8.34
C ARG A 60 -18.84 -13.29 8.20
N VAL A 61 -18.32 -12.08 8.01
CA VAL A 61 -16.89 -11.79 7.81
C VAL A 61 -16.36 -10.95 8.97
N THR A 62 -15.16 -11.29 9.45
CA THR A 62 -14.40 -10.44 10.38
C THR A 62 -13.35 -9.66 9.58
N PRO A 63 -13.48 -8.33 9.44
CA PRO A 63 -12.49 -7.54 8.72
C PRO A 63 -11.17 -7.54 9.47
N THR A 64 -10.07 -7.74 8.73
CA THR A 64 -8.72 -7.53 9.23
C THR A 64 -7.96 -6.74 8.19
N VAL A 65 -7.55 -5.53 8.55
CA VAL A 65 -6.67 -4.71 7.73
C VAL A 65 -5.24 -5.04 8.12
N VAL A 66 -4.41 -5.38 7.14
CA VAL A 66 -2.97 -5.58 7.34
C VAL A 66 -2.28 -4.26 7.00
N PRO A 67 -1.81 -3.48 8.01
CA PRO A 67 -1.10 -2.24 7.74
C PRO A 67 0.30 -2.51 7.20
N ALA A 68 0.92 -1.47 6.64
CA ALA A 68 2.35 -1.48 6.39
C ALA A 68 3.15 -1.66 7.70
N LEU A 69 4.39 -2.16 7.60
CA LEU A 69 5.24 -2.43 8.76
C LEU A 69 5.56 -1.12 9.48
N ASN A 70 5.31 -1.07 10.78
CA ASN A 70 5.76 0.05 11.61
C ASN A 70 7.29 0.03 11.80
N PRO A 71 7.93 1.10 12.31
CA PRO A 71 9.39 1.14 12.46
C PRO A 71 9.97 0.00 13.31
N ALA A 72 9.25 -0.49 14.31
CA ALA A 72 9.69 -1.61 15.14
C ALA A 72 9.61 -2.95 14.39
N GLU A 73 8.60 -3.13 13.54
CA GLU A 73 8.48 -4.30 12.67
C GLU A 73 9.53 -4.28 11.56
N VAL A 74 9.87 -3.11 11.00
CA VAL A 74 11.02 -2.97 10.08
C VAL A 74 12.33 -3.31 10.79
N ALA A 75 12.50 -2.95 12.07
CA ALA A 75 13.66 -3.35 12.85
C ALA A 75 13.75 -4.87 13.02
N GLN A 76 12.61 -5.54 13.24
CA GLN A 76 12.52 -7.00 13.33
C GLN A 76 12.83 -7.67 11.98
N ALA A 77 12.35 -7.10 10.88
CA ALA A 77 12.62 -7.59 9.53
C ALA A 77 14.08 -7.42 9.11
N LEU A 78 14.80 -6.46 9.69
CA LEU A 78 16.19 -6.11 9.35
C LEU A 78 17.13 -6.24 10.56
N PRO A 79 17.31 -7.45 11.11
CA PRO A 79 18.11 -7.65 12.31
C PRO A 79 19.58 -7.23 12.08
N GLY A 80 20.19 -6.65 13.10
CA GLY A 80 21.60 -6.23 13.07
C GLY A 80 21.88 -4.91 12.34
N ARG A 81 20.86 -4.18 11.87
CA ARG A 81 21.01 -2.82 11.35
C ARG A 81 20.94 -1.79 12.49
N SER A 82 21.60 -0.65 12.30
CA SER A 82 21.51 0.47 13.25
C SER A 82 20.12 1.10 13.25
N ALA A 83 19.70 1.68 14.37
CA ALA A 83 18.41 2.38 14.48
C ALA A 83 18.23 3.45 13.40
N MET A 84 19.28 4.21 13.08
CA MET A 84 19.25 5.22 12.01
C MET A 84 18.91 4.60 10.65
N LYS A 85 19.52 3.44 10.32
CA LYS A 85 19.25 2.76 9.04
C LYS A 85 17.84 2.18 8.98
N ILE A 86 17.28 1.74 10.11
CA ILE A 86 15.88 1.32 10.20
C ILE A 86 14.96 2.50 9.91
N PHE A 87 15.17 3.63 10.58
CA PHE A 87 14.36 4.84 10.35
C PHE A 87 14.48 5.34 8.91
N ASP A 88 15.68 5.43 8.34
CA ASP A 88 15.88 5.82 6.95
C ASP A 88 15.12 4.90 5.99
N THR A 89 15.18 3.58 6.24
CA THR A 89 14.46 2.59 5.43
C THR A 89 12.96 2.80 5.55
N TYR A 90 12.43 2.94 6.77
CA TYR A 90 11.01 3.17 6.99
C TYR A 90 10.53 4.48 6.33
N LEU A 91 11.27 5.58 6.46
CA LEU A 91 10.91 6.87 5.87
C LEU A 91 10.84 6.84 4.34
N VAL A 92 11.73 6.07 3.69
CA VAL A 92 11.74 5.95 2.23
C VAL A 92 10.70 4.95 1.73
N THR A 93 10.46 3.88 2.48
CA THR A 93 9.63 2.76 2.01
C THR A 93 8.20 2.80 2.54
N GLY A 94 7.89 3.68 3.49
CA GLY A 94 6.59 3.71 4.19
C GLY A 94 6.27 2.43 4.96
N GLY A 95 7.25 1.53 5.16
CA GLY A 95 7.01 0.21 5.76
C GLY A 95 6.43 -0.83 4.82
N TYR A 96 6.28 -0.55 3.51
CA TYR A 96 5.78 -1.54 2.55
C TYR A 96 6.77 -2.70 2.42
N PRO A 97 6.40 -3.96 2.75
CA PRO A 97 7.34 -5.08 2.86
C PRO A 97 8.25 -5.27 1.64
N ARG A 98 7.68 -5.17 0.43
CA ARG A 98 8.42 -5.31 -0.83
C ARG A 98 9.46 -4.20 -1.03
N LEU A 99 9.14 -2.97 -0.63
CA LEU A 99 10.07 -1.84 -0.70
C LEU A 99 11.14 -1.94 0.39
N VAL A 100 10.76 -2.39 1.60
CA VAL A 100 11.70 -2.65 2.71
C VAL A 100 12.74 -3.69 2.30
N GLU A 101 12.31 -4.81 1.70
CA GLU A 101 13.19 -5.87 1.22
C GLU A 101 14.18 -5.36 0.16
N ARG A 102 13.67 -4.64 -0.86
CA ARG A 102 14.51 -4.08 -1.93
C ARG A 102 15.49 -3.02 -1.41
N CYS A 103 15.05 -2.16 -0.49
CA CYS A 103 15.91 -1.15 0.13
C CYS A 103 17.00 -1.81 0.99
N ALA A 104 16.67 -2.90 1.69
CA ALA A 104 17.64 -3.64 2.51
C ALA A 104 18.72 -4.35 1.69
N ALA A 105 18.40 -4.78 0.46
CA ALA A 105 19.34 -5.35 -0.49
C ALA A 105 20.29 -4.31 -1.11
N ALA A 106 19.96 -3.02 -1.03
CA ALA A 106 20.80 -1.95 -1.54
C ALA A 106 21.98 -1.62 -0.61
N ARG A 107 23.04 -1.05 -1.19
CA ARG A 107 24.24 -0.59 -0.46
C ARG A 107 23.89 0.43 0.63
N SER A 108 23.01 1.37 0.32
CA SER A 108 22.46 2.37 1.25
C SER A 108 21.07 2.80 0.80
N THR A 109 20.29 3.38 1.72
CA THR A 109 18.96 3.93 1.42
C THR A 109 19.02 5.00 0.33
N SER A 110 20.02 5.89 0.37
CA SER A 110 20.21 6.89 -0.69
C SER A 110 20.54 6.25 -2.05
N ALA A 111 21.35 5.18 -2.06
CA ALA A 111 21.64 4.46 -3.30
C ALA A 111 20.39 3.74 -3.85
N TYR A 112 19.54 3.20 -2.98
CA TYR A 112 18.25 2.63 -3.36
C TYR A 112 17.37 3.69 -4.04
N VAL A 113 17.13 4.82 -3.38
CA VAL A 113 16.31 5.91 -3.93
C VAL A 113 16.84 6.38 -5.28
N LYS A 114 18.14 6.67 -5.38
CA LYS A 114 18.75 7.11 -6.64
C LYS A 114 18.57 6.11 -7.77
N ALA A 115 18.77 4.82 -7.48
CA ALA A 115 18.59 3.77 -8.48
C ALA A 115 17.11 3.62 -8.88
N SER A 116 16.20 3.71 -7.91
CA SER A 116 14.75 3.63 -8.15
C SER A 116 14.24 4.77 -9.02
N LEU A 117 14.76 5.98 -8.87
CA LEU A 117 14.31 7.14 -9.65
C LEU A 117 14.79 7.15 -11.11
N ILE A 118 15.69 6.25 -11.50
CA ILE A 118 16.14 6.12 -12.90
C ILE A 118 15.07 5.42 -13.76
N ASP A 119 14.29 4.52 -13.15
CA ASP A 119 13.30 3.71 -13.83
C ASP A 119 11.89 4.09 -13.37
N PRO A 120 11.03 4.65 -14.25
CA PRO A 120 9.66 5.01 -13.89
C PRO A 120 8.79 3.81 -13.54
N PHE A 121 9.21 2.59 -13.91
CA PHE A 121 8.52 1.35 -13.58
C PHE A 121 9.07 0.68 -12.31
N ASN A 122 9.97 1.34 -11.59
CA ASN A 122 10.45 0.84 -10.32
C ASN A 122 9.32 0.82 -9.28
N ASP A 123 9.26 -0.22 -8.45
CA ASP A 123 8.24 -0.37 -7.41
C ASP A 123 8.12 0.87 -6.52
N LEU A 124 9.23 1.54 -6.17
CA LEU A 124 9.18 2.76 -5.35
C LEU A 124 8.42 3.89 -6.05
N VAL A 125 8.65 4.07 -7.35
CA VAL A 125 8.01 5.14 -8.15
C VAL A 125 6.54 4.82 -8.38
N ILE A 126 6.22 3.58 -8.75
CA ILE A 126 4.85 3.12 -8.94
C ILE A 126 4.06 3.25 -7.63
N SER A 127 4.60 2.78 -6.50
CA SER A 127 3.94 2.90 -5.19
C SER A 127 3.71 4.36 -4.81
N ALA A 128 4.69 5.25 -5.03
CA ALA A 128 4.50 6.68 -4.78
C ALA A 128 3.37 7.26 -5.64
N GLN A 129 3.31 6.90 -6.92
CA GLN A 129 2.23 7.37 -7.81
C GLN A 129 0.86 6.86 -7.38
N LEU A 130 0.75 5.58 -7.02
CA LEU A 130 -0.50 4.99 -6.54
C LEU A 130 -0.99 5.63 -5.24
N VAL A 131 -0.09 5.92 -4.30
CA VAL A 131 -0.44 6.64 -3.06
C VAL A 131 -0.95 8.04 -3.40
N LEU A 132 -0.26 8.77 -4.28
CA LEU A 132 -0.72 10.10 -4.71
C LEU A 132 -2.08 10.05 -5.40
N ASP A 133 -2.31 9.07 -6.27
CA ASP A 133 -3.58 8.91 -6.99
C ASP A 133 -4.74 8.56 -6.04
N ALA A 134 -4.46 7.84 -4.95
CA ALA A 134 -5.45 7.48 -3.94
C ALA A 134 -5.78 8.63 -2.98
N GLU A 135 -4.81 9.51 -2.67
CA GLU A 135 -4.99 10.61 -1.69
C GLU A 135 -5.73 11.82 -2.27
N PHE A 136 -5.67 12.05 -3.58
CA PHE A 136 -6.23 13.25 -4.21
C PHE A 136 -7.38 12.94 -5.18
N ASN A 137 -8.53 13.57 -4.96
CA ASN A 137 -9.68 13.51 -5.89
C ASN A 137 -9.34 14.01 -7.31
N ASP A 138 -8.44 14.98 -7.43
CA ASP A 138 -7.88 15.46 -8.70
C ASP A 138 -6.36 15.22 -8.73
N ALA A 139 -5.99 13.99 -9.06
CA ALA A 139 -4.61 13.57 -9.15
C ALA A 139 -3.80 14.36 -10.22
N ALA A 140 -4.46 14.92 -11.25
CA ALA A 140 -3.77 15.67 -12.30
C ALA A 140 -3.25 17.01 -11.77
N SER A 141 -4.06 17.75 -11.02
CA SER A 141 -3.65 18.98 -10.36
C SER A 141 -2.58 18.74 -9.30
N ALA A 142 -2.71 17.69 -8.49
CA ALA A 142 -1.70 17.32 -7.49
C ALA A 142 -0.33 17.04 -8.13
N ARG A 143 -0.31 16.27 -9.24
CA ARG A 143 0.92 16.02 -10.00
C ARG A 143 1.55 17.29 -10.56
N GLN A 144 0.75 18.24 -11.06
CA GLN A 144 1.27 19.51 -11.56
C GLN A 144 1.97 20.32 -10.46
N VAL A 145 1.37 20.40 -9.28
CA VAL A 145 1.97 21.08 -8.12
C VAL A 145 3.27 20.39 -7.69
N LEU A 146 3.27 19.07 -7.54
CA LEU A 146 4.47 18.31 -7.18
C LEU A 146 5.58 18.44 -8.21
N THR A 147 5.21 18.48 -9.50
CA THR A 147 6.16 18.72 -10.61
C THR A 147 6.74 20.13 -10.53
N ALA A 148 5.92 21.15 -10.23
CA ALA A 148 6.38 22.52 -10.06
C ALA A 148 7.35 22.65 -8.87
N ILE A 149 7.02 22.04 -7.72
CA ILE A 149 7.90 22.00 -6.54
C ILE A 149 9.21 21.27 -6.87
N GLY A 150 9.14 20.14 -7.58
CA GLY A 150 10.32 19.36 -7.97
C GLY A 150 11.19 20.04 -9.03
N ALA A 151 10.60 20.87 -9.90
CA ALA A 151 11.30 21.61 -10.93
C ALA A 151 12.10 22.82 -10.40
N ASP A 152 11.71 23.37 -9.24
CA ASP A 152 12.33 24.57 -8.68
C ASP A 152 13.71 24.33 -8.02
N ALA A 153 14.15 23.07 -7.92
CA ALA A 153 15.39 22.68 -7.23
C ALA A 153 16.68 22.76 -8.09
N VAL A 154 16.78 23.71 -9.04
CA VAL A 154 18.06 24.11 -9.66
C VAL A 154 18.28 25.64 -9.61
N ILE A 155 17.67 26.35 -8.65
CA ILE A 155 18.06 27.75 -8.38
C ILE A 155 18.51 27.86 -6.93
N ARG A 156 19.82 28.01 -6.75
CA ARG A 156 20.45 28.32 -5.46
C ARG A 156 19.87 29.63 -4.90
N PRO A 157 19.26 29.67 -3.71
CA PRO A 157 19.17 30.91 -2.95
C PRO A 157 20.45 30.99 -2.12
N GLY A 158 21.41 31.78 -2.59
CA GLY A 158 22.50 32.24 -1.73
C GLY A 158 21.88 33.07 -0.59
N PHE A 159 22.09 32.63 0.65
CA PHE A 159 21.67 33.31 1.88
C PHE A 159 22.49 34.61 2.15
N HIS A 160 22.88 35.35 1.11
CA HIS A 160 23.75 36.52 1.23
C HIS A 160 23.25 37.81 0.54
N ASP A 161 22.14 37.80 -0.18
CA ASP A 161 21.59 39.03 -0.80
C ASP A 161 20.49 39.70 0.05
N VAL A 162 20.73 39.83 1.35
CA VAL A 162 20.15 40.92 2.14
C VAL A 162 21.26 41.92 2.39
N SER A 163 21.43 42.84 1.44
CA SER A 163 22.24 44.04 1.65
C SER A 163 21.36 45.12 2.29
N PRO A 164 21.89 45.93 3.23
CA PRO A 164 21.10 46.81 4.05
C PRO A 164 20.77 48.13 3.35
N ILE A 165 19.78 48.80 3.95
CA ILE A 165 19.21 50.13 3.72
C ILE A 165 18.00 50.14 2.78
#